data_AF-A0A968HBN3-F1
#
_entry.id   AF-A0A968HBN3-F1
#
_cell.length_a   1.000
_cell.length_b   1.000
_cell.length_c   1.000
_cell.angle_alpha   90.00
_cell.angle_beta   90.00
_cell.angle_gamma   90.00
#
_symmetry.space_group_name_H-M   'P 1'
#
loop_
_entity.id
_entity.type
_entity.pdbx_description
1 polymer ?
#
loop_
_entity_poly.entity_id
_entity_poly.type
_entity_poly.pdbx_seq_one_letter_code
_entity_poly.pdbx_strand_id
1 'polypeptide(L)'
;MKKLAGLILFCFLLIPGYSSATTDYARQTGFACGVCHVDTIGGGPLTKEGEKYLEDMKTKGLYRPLKTSQKIIRFIIGYIHLLTAIAWFGTILYVHILLKPAYAAKGLPKGELVLGWMSMIVLAVTGTLLSIARIPSWGMLFTTRFGILLSIKIALFLIMVTTAVIVTFFIGPRLKRRLRGKAAAASGASAQQDVTPEQLSHFDGREGRPAYVAYAGKVYDVTMSRLWKDGSHARKHLAGSDLTAALKTAPHGEEKVVAMKLVGELKTAAQKAEKPFHEKLFFFFAYMNLAFVFLLVFVIALMRWS
;
A
#
# COMPACT_ATOMS: atom_id res chain seq x y z
N MET A 1 -7.40 28.19 -22.17
CA MET A 1 -7.35 26.73 -22.40
C MET A 1 -7.70 25.88 -21.17
N LYS A 2 -7.13 26.11 -19.98
CA LYS A 2 -7.45 25.31 -18.77
C LYS A 2 -8.90 25.43 -18.26
N LYS A 3 -9.56 26.59 -18.43
CA LYS A 3 -10.98 26.78 -18.06
C LYS A 3 -11.97 26.15 -19.05
N LEU A 4 -11.56 25.98 -20.32
CA LEU A 4 -12.40 25.36 -21.36
C LEU A 4 -12.40 23.83 -21.24
N ALA A 5 -11.26 23.23 -20.87
CA ALA A 5 -11.16 21.80 -20.59
C ALA A 5 -12.02 21.36 -19.39
N GLY A 6 -12.14 22.20 -18.34
CA GLY A 6 -13.01 21.93 -17.19
C GLY A 6 -14.50 22.01 -17.52
N LEU A 7 -14.90 22.91 -18.43
CA LEU A 7 -16.29 23.04 -18.86
C LEU A 7 -16.72 21.86 -19.76
N ILE A 8 -15.83 21.39 -20.64
CA ILE A 8 -16.08 20.21 -21.51
C ILE A 8 -16.21 18.94 -20.66
N LEU A 9 -15.41 18.78 -19.60
CA LEU A 9 -15.50 17.64 -18.68
C LEU A 9 -16.79 17.66 -17.84
N PHE A 10 -17.30 18.85 -17.50
CA PHE A 10 -18.57 19.01 -16.78
C PHE A 10 -19.79 18.74 -17.68
N CYS A 11 -19.73 19.10 -18.97
CA CYS A 11 -20.81 18.81 -19.92
C CYS A 11 -20.93 17.32 -20.26
N PHE A 12 -19.85 16.54 -20.22
CA PHE A 12 -19.91 15.07 -20.41
C PHE A 12 -20.61 14.34 -19.26
N LEU A 13 -20.65 14.94 -18.05
CA LEU A 13 -21.32 14.36 -16.87
C LEU A 13 -22.84 14.62 -16.84
N LEU A 14 -23.35 15.47 -17.73
CA LEU A 14 -24.77 15.82 -17.82
C LEU A 14 -25.48 15.18 -19.02
N ILE A 15 -24.78 14.37 -19.82
CA ILE A 15 -25.42 13.55 -20.83
C ILE A 15 -26.06 12.37 -20.08
N PRO A 16 -27.39 12.24 -20.05
CA PRO A 16 -28.01 11.02 -19.56
C PRO A 16 -27.50 9.89 -20.45
N GLY A 17 -26.61 9.06 -19.91
CA GLY A 17 -26.23 7.84 -20.58
C GLY A 17 -27.50 7.05 -20.87
N TYR A 18 -27.59 6.46 -22.07
CA TYR A 18 -28.62 5.49 -22.35
C TYR A 18 -28.58 4.42 -21.26
N SER A 19 -29.51 4.50 -20.32
CA SER A 19 -29.72 3.45 -19.34
C SER A 19 -30.36 2.30 -20.11
N SER A 20 -29.53 1.39 -20.60
CA SER A 20 -30.00 0.07 -21.00
C SER A 20 -30.37 -0.65 -19.71
N ALA A 21 -31.66 -0.60 -19.35
CA ALA A 21 -32.20 -1.52 -18.37
C ALA A 21 -31.82 -2.94 -18.82
N THR A 22 -31.18 -3.72 -17.95
CA THR A 22 -30.62 -5.03 -18.27
C THR A 22 -31.73 -6.00 -18.68
N THR A 23 -32.04 -6.05 -19.98
CA THR A 23 -32.94 -7.01 -20.62
C THR A 23 -32.29 -8.38 -20.79
N ASP A 24 -31.18 -8.67 -20.11
CA ASP A 24 -30.39 -9.89 -20.31
C ASP A 24 -31.23 -11.17 -20.10
N TYR A 25 -32.25 -11.14 -19.23
CA TYR A 25 -33.19 -12.25 -19.07
C TYR A 25 -34.17 -12.36 -20.25
N ALA A 26 -34.79 -11.26 -20.68
CA ALA A 26 -35.71 -11.23 -21.83
C ALA A 26 -34.99 -11.56 -23.15
N ARG A 27 -33.72 -11.17 -23.26
CA ARG A 27 -32.85 -11.48 -24.41
C ARG A 27 -32.51 -12.96 -24.51
N GLN A 28 -32.32 -13.65 -23.38
CA GLN A 28 -32.06 -15.09 -23.36
C GLN A 28 -33.29 -15.91 -23.71
N THR A 29 -34.49 -15.45 -23.35
CA THR A 29 -35.73 -16.15 -23.67
C THR A 29 -36.29 -15.81 -25.05
N GLY A 30 -35.89 -14.66 -25.63
CA GLY A 30 -36.39 -14.19 -26.92
C GLY A 30 -37.84 -13.68 -26.88
N PHE A 31 -38.44 -13.61 -25.69
CA PHE A 31 -39.83 -13.19 -25.51
C PHE A 31 -39.94 -11.70 -25.17
N ALA A 32 -41.02 -11.05 -25.61
CA ALA A 32 -41.35 -9.68 -25.22
C ALA A 32 -41.65 -9.62 -23.71
N CYS A 33 -41.38 -8.48 -23.06
CA CYS A 33 -41.59 -8.30 -21.62
C CYS A 33 -43.03 -8.61 -21.16
N GLY A 34 -44.03 -8.39 -22.03
CA GLY A 34 -45.45 -8.69 -21.78
C GLY A 34 -45.77 -10.17 -21.63
N VAL A 35 -44.86 -11.07 -22.02
CA VAL A 35 -45.00 -12.52 -21.79
C VAL A 35 -44.84 -12.85 -20.31
N CYS A 36 -43.93 -12.16 -19.60
CA CYS A 36 -43.64 -12.44 -18.19
C CYS A 36 -44.28 -11.42 -17.23
N HIS A 37 -44.49 -10.18 -17.65
CA HIS A 37 -45.00 -9.11 -16.81
C HIS A 37 -46.33 -8.55 -17.34
N VAL A 38 -47.29 -8.36 -16.44
CA VAL A 38 -48.58 -7.72 -16.76
C VAL A 38 -48.37 -6.25 -17.16
N ASP A 39 -47.45 -5.56 -16.47
CA ASP A 39 -46.99 -4.21 -16.85
C ASP A 39 -45.59 -4.30 -17.48
N THR A 40 -45.51 -3.90 -18.74
CA THR A 40 -44.30 -3.98 -19.56
C THR A 40 -43.32 -2.83 -19.37
N ILE A 41 -43.73 -1.73 -18.70
CA ILE A 41 -42.96 -0.49 -18.60
C ILE A 41 -42.25 -0.35 -17.24
N GLY A 42 -42.74 -1.03 -16.20
CA GLY A 42 -42.22 -0.87 -14.84
C GLY A 42 -41.93 -2.15 -14.06
N GLY A 43 -42.19 -3.33 -14.64
CA GLY A 43 -42.15 -4.58 -13.88
C GLY A 43 -43.30 -4.65 -12.88
N GLY A 44 -44.47 -5.06 -13.37
CA GLY A 44 -45.65 -5.30 -12.54
C GLY A 44 -45.76 -6.75 -12.03
N PRO A 45 -46.96 -7.15 -11.54
CA PRO A 45 -47.28 -8.54 -11.27
C PRO A 45 -46.90 -9.46 -12.44
N LEU A 46 -46.50 -10.69 -12.13
CA LEU A 46 -46.17 -11.67 -13.17
C LEU A 46 -47.46 -12.17 -13.83
N THR A 47 -47.38 -12.46 -15.13
CA THR A 47 -48.39 -13.27 -15.82
C THR A 47 -48.32 -14.72 -15.31
N LYS A 48 -49.28 -15.57 -15.66
CA LYS A 48 -49.23 -17.01 -15.31
C LYS A 48 -47.96 -17.67 -15.86
N GLU A 49 -47.55 -17.29 -17.06
CA GLU A 49 -46.32 -17.74 -17.71
C GLU A 49 -45.08 -17.28 -16.94
N GLY A 50 -45.07 -16.01 -16.49
CA GLY A 50 -44.03 -15.46 -15.63
C GLY A 50 -43.94 -16.17 -14.28
N GLU A 51 -45.08 -16.49 -13.66
CA GLU A 51 -45.16 -17.26 -12.41
C GLU A 51 -44.64 -18.69 -12.59
N LYS A 52 -45.04 -19.37 -13.67
CA LYS A 52 -44.56 -20.72 -14.00
C LYS A 52 -43.05 -20.75 -14.21
N TYR A 53 -42.51 -19.74 -14.89
CA TYR A 53 -41.08 -19.59 -15.09
C TYR A 53 -40.34 -19.28 -13.77
N LEU A 54 -40.91 -18.45 -12.90
CA LEU A 54 -40.38 -18.20 -11.57
C LEU A 54 -40.35 -19.46 -10.70
N GLU A 55 -41.40 -20.29 -10.74
CA GLU A 55 -41.44 -21.58 -10.07
C GLU A 55 -40.41 -22.57 -10.64
N ASP A 56 -40.26 -22.65 -11.96
CA ASP A 56 -39.21 -23.46 -12.60
C ASP A 56 -37.80 -23.03 -12.17
N MET A 57 -37.55 -21.72 -12.00
CA MET A 57 -36.29 -21.23 -11.45
C MET A 57 -36.10 -21.61 -9.97
N LYS A 58 -37.18 -21.65 -9.17
CA LYS A 58 -37.11 -22.10 -7.77
C LYS A 58 -36.79 -23.59 -7.68
N THR A 59 -37.46 -24.43 -8.48
CA THR A 59 -37.26 -25.88 -8.48
C THR A 59 -35.87 -26.26 -8.98
N LYS A 60 -35.34 -25.55 -10.00
CA LYS A 60 -33.95 -25.69 -10.47
C LYS A 60 -32.91 -25.14 -9.50
N GLY A 61 -33.32 -24.51 -8.40
CA GLY A 61 -32.43 -23.89 -7.42
C GLY A 61 -31.68 -22.67 -7.96
N LEU A 62 -32.15 -22.07 -9.06
CA LEU A 62 -31.57 -20.88 -9.68
C LEU A 62 -32.09 -19.58 -9.06
N TYR A 63 -33.23 -19.64 -8.37
CA TYR A 63 -33.82 -18.52 -7.65
C TYR A 63 -34.25 -18.93 -6.22
N ARG A 64 -33.78 -18.19 -5.21
CA ARG A 64 -34.16 -18.40 -3.80
C ARG A 64 -34.85 -17.14 -3.26
N PRO A 65 -36.19 -17.13 -3.10
CA PRO A 65 -36.88 -16.00 -2.48
C PRO A 65 -36.51 -15.90 -1.00
N LEU A 66 -36.13 -14.70 -0.55
CA LEU A 66 -35.85 -14.43 0.86
C LEU A 66 -37.12 -13.97 1.58
N LYS A 67 -37.35 -14.49 2.80
CA LYS A 67 -38.37 -13.97 3.72
C LYS A 67 -38.07 -12.51 4.10
N THR A 68 -39.08 -11.76 4.53
CA THR A 68 -38.90 -10.37 4.97
C THR A 68 -37.83 -10.21 6.04
N SER A 69 -37.80 -11.10 7.05
CA SER A 69 -36.74 -11.12 8.07
C SER A 69 -35.35 -11.35 7.49
N GLN A 70 -35.21 -12.27 6.52
CA GLN A 70 -33.94 -12.54 5.84
C GLN A 70 -33.49 -11.35 4.98
N LYS A 71 -34.41 -10.60 4.38
CA LYS A 71 -34.09 -9.35 3.67
C LYS A 71 -33.52 -8.30 4.62
N ILE A 72 -34.12 -8.14 5.80
CA ILE A 72 -33.65 -7.22 6.85
C ILE A 72 -32.26 -7.64 7.33
N ILE A 73 -32.06 -8.92 7.66
CA ILE A 73 -30.76 -9.45 8.09
C ILE A 73 -29.70 -9.23 7.02
N ARG A 74 -30.02 -9.53 5.75
CA ARG A 74 -29.10 -9.32 4.62
C ARG A 74 -28.74 -7.83 4.47
N PHE A 75 -29.70 -6.93 4.67
CA PHE A 75 -29.44 -5.49 4.64
C PHE A 75 -28.48 -5.06 5.76
N ILE A 76 -28.70 -5.51 7.00
CA ILE A 76 -27.83 -5.19 8.15
C ILE A 76 -26.41 -5.73 7.91
N ILE A 77 -26.27 -6.99 7.49
CA ILE A 77 -24.95 -7.57 7.16
C ILE A 77 -24.28 -6.79 6.02
N GLY A 78 -25.05 -6.42 4.99
CA GLY A 78 -24.57 -5.59 3.88
C GLY A 78 -24.06 -4.23 4.33
N TYR A 79 -24.78 -3.58 5.25
CA TYR A 79 -24.40 -2.29 5.82
C TYR A 79 -23.10 -2.40 6.62
N ILE A 80 -22.99 -3.41 7.50
CA ILE A 80 -21.77 -3.68 8.27
C ILE A 80 -20.59 -3.98 7.33
N HIS A 81 -20.79 -4.81 6.30
CA HIS A 81 -19.76 -5.11 5.30
C HIS A 81 -19.26 -3.84 4.61
N LEU A 82 -20.17 -2.96 4.20
CA LEU A 82 -19.83 -1.71 3.52
C LEU A 82 -19.04 -0.76 4.42
N LEU A 83 -19.51 -0.52 5.65
CA LEU A 83 -18.79 0.34 6.60
C LEU A 83 -17.39 -0.20 6.90
N THR A 84 -17.28 -1.52 7.08
CA THR A 84 -16.00 -2.18 7.32
C THR A 84 -15.08 -2.08 6.11
N ALA A 85 -15.61 -2.19 4.89
CA ALA A 85 -14.82 -2.05 3.67
C ALA A 85 -14.26 -0.64 3.52
N ILE A 86 -15.07 0.39 3.84
CA ILE A 86 -14.63 1.79 3.86
C ILE A 86 -13.49 1.98 4.87
N ALA A 87 -13.66 1.47 6.10
CA ALA A 87 -12.61 1.55 7.11
C ALA A 87 -11.33 0.84 6.66
N TRP A 88 -11.45 -0.36 6.10
CA TRP A 88 -10.31 -1.17 5.64
C TRP A 88 -9.54 -0.51 4.49
N PHE A 89 -10.23 -0.05 3.44
CA PHE A 89 -9.63 0.70 2.35
C PHE A 89 -9.04 2.02 2.86
N GLY A 90 -9.74 2.69 3.77
CA GLY A 90 -9.27 3.90 4.45
C GLY A 90 -7.94 3.69 5.15
N THR A 91 -7.80 2.64 5.96
CA THR A 91 -6.53 2.30 6.63
C THR A 91 -5.42 2.01 5.63
N ILE A 92 -5.70 1.27 4.55
CA ILE A 92 -4.69 1.01 3.51
C ILE A 92 -4.24 2.33 2.88
N LEU A 93 -5.17 3.18 2.44
CA LEU A 93 -4.84 4.48 1.82
C LEU A 93 -4.12 5.41 2.81
N TYR A 94 -4.58 5.48 4.07
CA TYR A 94 -3.97 6.26 5.15
C TYR A 94 -2.50 5.87 5.35
N VAL A 95 -2.21 4.57 5.47
CA VAL A 95 -0.84 4.08 5.65
C VAL A 95 0.05 4.43 4.46
N HIS A 96 -0.47 4.40 3.23
CA HIS A 96 0.34 4.63 2.03
C HIS A 96 0.53 6.12 1.71
N ILE A 97 -0.50 6.94 1.90
CA ILE A 97 -0.49 8.37 1.55
C ILE A 97 0.10 9.20 2.70
N LEU A 98 -0.36 8.98 3.93
CA LEU A 98 -0.02 9.82 5.09
C LEU A 98 1.20 9.30 5.83
N LEU A 99 1.20 8.03 6.24
CA LEU A 99 2.35 7.45 6.96
C LEU A 99 3.53 7.18 6.02
N LYS A 100 3.26 6.84 4.76
CA LYS A 100 4.20 6.33 3.76
C LYS A 100 4.79 4.96 4.14
N PRO A 101 5.04 4.06 3.17
CA PRO A 101 5.57 2.72 3.45
C PRO A 101 6.92 2.73 4.20
N ALA A 102 7.75 3.77 4.02
CA ALA A 102 9.02 3.89 4.74
C ALA A 102 8.86 4.09 6.26
N TYR A 103 7.79 4.73 6.72
CA TYR A 103 7.47 4.82 8.14
C TYR A 103 6.93 3.49 8.67
N ALA A 104 6.01 2.87 7.91
CA ALA A 104 5.42 1.57 8.26
C ALA A 104 6.47 0.45 8.39
N ALA A 105 7.57 0.53 7.63
CA ALA A 105 8.71 -0.37 7.75
C ALA A 105 9.38 -0.33 9.14
N LYS A 106 9.24 0.74 9.92
CA LYS A 106 9.73 0.81 11.32
C LYS A 106 8.77 0.14 12.32
N GLY A 107 7.58 -0.23 11.86
CA GLY A 107 6.48 -0.75 12.66
C GLY A 107 5.27 0.16 12.55
N LEU A 108 4.10 -0.45 12.36
CA LEU A 108 2.82 0.27 12.35
C LEU A 108 2.34 0.55 13.79
N PRO A 109 1.62 1.66 14.02
CA PRO A 109 0.88 1.87 15.26
C PRO A 109 -0.05 0.68 15.56
N LYS A 110 -0.17 0.31 16.84
CA LYS A 110 -1.02 -0.84 17.24
C LYS A 110 -2.48 -0.67 16.80
N GLY A 111 -3.01 0.55 16.88
CA GLY A 111 -4.38 0.87 16.48
C GLY A 111 -4.68 0.53 15.02
N GLU A 112 -3.83 0.98 14.10
CA GLU A 112 -3.97 0.69 12.66
C GLU A 112 -3.86 -0.80 12.35
N LEU A 113 -2.94 -1.50 13.02
CA LEU A 113 -2.78 -2.94 12.84
C LEU A 113 -4.03 -3.70 13.33
N VAL A 114 -4.53 -3.36 14.51
CA VAL A 114 -5.74 -3.98 15.09
C VAL A 114 -6.96 -3.71 14.21
N LEU A 115 -7.14 -2.46 13.77
CA LEU A 115 -8.23 -2.08 12.88
C LEU A 115 -8.16 -2.87 11.57
N GLY A 116 -6.98 -2.96 10.95
CA GLY A 116 -6.78 -3.73 9.72
C GLY A 116 -7.19 -5.20 9.85
N TRP A 117 -6.76 -5.88 10.92
CA TRP A 117 -7.10 -7.30 11.17
C TRP A 117 -8.58 -7.51 11.49
N MET A 118 -9.15 -6.68 12.36
CA MET A 118 -10.57 -6.74 12.69
C MET A 118 -11.43 -6.55 11.45
N SER A 119 -11.08 -5.57 10.60
CA SER A 119 -11.77 -5.34 9.34
C SER A 119 -11.68 -6.54 8.39
N MET A 120 -10.52 -7.17 8.24
CA MET A 120 -10.38 -8.36 7.38
C MET A 120 -11.27 -9.51 7.84
N ILE A 121 -11.33 -9.79 9.15
CA ILE A 121 -12.17 -10.85 9.72
C ILE A 121 -13.66 -10.56 9.45
N VAL A 122 -14.10 -9.34 9.77
CA VAL A 122 -15.49 -8.93 9.56
C VAL A 122 -15.86 -8.98 8.07
N LEU A 123 -14.99 -8.53 7.17
CA LEU A 123 -15.22 -8.60 5.72
C LEU A 123 -15.30 -10.04 5.21
N ALA A 124 -14.45 -10.94 5.71
CA ALA A 124 -14.48 -12.35 5.33
C ALA A 124 -15.81 -13.00 5.75
N VAL A 125 -16.23 -12.81 7.00
CA VAL A 125 -17.47 -13.38 7.54
C VAL A 125 -18.69 -12.80 6.83
N THR A 126 -18.82 -11.48 6.82
CA THR A 126 -19.98 -10.80 6.21
C THR A 126 -20.03 -11.02 4.70
N GLY A 127 -18.88 -11.00 4.01
CA GLY A 127 -18.79 -11.27 2.58
C GLY A 127 -19.22 -12.70 2.24
N THR A 128 -18.84 -13.69 3.05
CA THR A 128 -19.27 -15.08 2.89
C THR A 128 -20.78 -15.21 3.06
N LEU A 129 -21.35 -14.63 4.12
CA LEU A 129 -22.79 -14.65 4.37
C LEU A 129 -23.60 -14.00 3.23
N LEU A 130 -23.13 -12.85 2.73
CA LEU A 130 -23.76 -12.15 1.60
C LEU A 130 -23.65 -12.95 0.30
N SER A 131 -22.52 -13.62 0.08
CA SER A 131 -22.30 -14.47 -1.09
C SER A 131 -23.23 -15.67 -1.09
N ILE A 132 -23.36 -16.38 0.04
CA ILE A 132 -24.30 -17.50 0.22
C ILE A 132 -25.75 -17.03 0.05
N ALA A 133 -26.09 -15.83 0.54
CA ALA A 133 -27.43 -15.27 0.38
C ALA A 133 -27.76 -14.85 -1.07
N ARG A 134 -26.74 -14.65 -1.91
CA ARG A 134 -26.89 -14.20 -3.31
C ARG A 134 -26.76 -15.33 -4.32
N ILE A 135 -25.88 -16.31 -4.06
CA ILE A 135 -25.57 -17.40 -4.99
C ILE A 135 -26.14 -18.71 -4.44
N PRO A 136 -27.16 -19.29 -5.10
CA PRO A 136 -27.82 -20.48 -4.61
C PRO A 136 -27.07 -21.78 -4.94
N SER A 137 -26.14 -21.78 -5.90
CA SER A 137 -25.38 -22.96 -6.32
C SER A 137 -23.94 -22.63 -6.72
N TRP A 138 -23.02 -23.58 -6.48
CA TRP A 138 -21.59 -23.43 -6.78
C TRP A 138 -21.30 -23.24 -8.27
N GLY A 139 -22.07 -23.87 -9.16
CA GLY A 139 -21.89 -23.72 -10.61
C GLY A 139 -22.08 -22.28 -11.08
N MET A 140 -22.92 -21.49 -10.39
CA MET A 140 -23.17 -20.09 -10.74
C MET A 140 -21.94 -19.19 -10.53
N LEU A 141 -21.00 -19.58 -9.64
CA LEU A 141 -19.76 -18.84 -9.39
C LEU A 141 -18.82 -18.79 -10.60
N PHE A 142 -18.90 -19.77 -11.49
CA PHE A 142 -17.96 -19.88 -12.62
C PHE A 142 -18.62 -19.71 -13.99
N THR A 143 -19.95 -19.77 -14.04
CA THR A 143 -20.71 -19.69 -15.30
C THR A 143 -21.36 -18.33 -15.52
N THR A 144 -21.68 -17.60 -14.45
CA THR A 144 -22.32 -16.28 -14.55
C THR A 144 -21.30 -15.16 -14.45
N ARG A 145 -21.55 -14.04 -15.14
CA ARG A 145 -20.71 -12.83 -15.05
C ARG A 145 -20.55 -12.36 -13.60
N PHE A 146 -21.66 -12.29 -12.85
CA PHE A 146 -21.65 -11.93 -11.43
C PHE A 146 -20.79 -12.89 -10.61
N GLY A 147 -20.94 -14.20 -10.82
CA GLY A 147 -20.15 -15.22 -10.15
C GLY A 147 -18.65 -15.09 -10.44
N ILE A 148 -18.27 -14.90 -11.70
CA ILE A 148 -16.88 -14.74 -12.12
C ILE A 148 -16.25 -13.50 -11.47
N LEU A 149 -16.95 -12.36 -11.50
CA LEU A 149 -16.48 -11.12 -10.84
C LEU A 149 -16.37 -11.30 -9.32
N LEU A 150 -17.31 -12.01 -8.69
CA LEU A 150 -17.22 -12.34 -7.27
C LEU A 150 -16.03 -13.26 -6.97
N SER A 151 -15.78 -14.26 -7.80
CA SER A 151 -14.62 -15.17 -7.69
C SER A 151 -13.30 -14.40 -7.78
N ILE A 152 -13.19 -13.45 -8.73
CA ILE A 152 -12.03 -12.54 -8.84
C ILE A 152 -11.90 -11.69 -7.58
N LYS A 153 -12.99 -11.10 -7.08
CA LYS A 153 -13.00 -10.32 -5.83
C LYS A 153 -12.50 -11.13 -4.64
N ILE A 154 -12.98 -12.37 -4.49
CA ILE A 154 -12.56 -13.28 -3.42
C ILE A 154 -11.07 -13.62 -3.55
N ALA A 155 -10.59 -13.94 -4.76
CA ALA A 155 -9.18 -14.25 -4.98
C ALA A 155 -8.26 -13.06 -4.62
N LEU A 156 -8.61 -11.86 -5.06
CA LEU A 156 -7.87 -10.64 -4.71
C LEU A 156 -7.84 -10.40 -3.20
N PHE A 157 -9.00 -10.51 -2.54
CA PHE A 157 -9.08 -10.37 -1.09
C PHE A 157 -8.20 -11.41 -0.36
N LEU A 158 -8.23 -12.67 -0.78
CA LEU A 158 -7.41 -13.73 -0.18
C LEU A 158 -5.91 -13.44 -0.33
N ILE A 159 -5.45 -13.00 -1.51
CA ILE A 159 -4.04 -12.64 -1.71
C ILE A 159 -3.65 -11.49 -0.78
N MET A 160 -4.51 -10.47 -0.64
CA MET A 160 -4.26 -9.37 0.29
C MET A 160 -4.17 -9.83 1.75
N VAL A 161 -5.08 -10.71 2.18
CA VAL A 161 -5.04 -11.30 3.54
C VAL A 161 -3.77 -12.12 3.74
N THR A 162 -3.40 -12.99 2.79
CA THR A 162 -2.18 -13.81 2.87
C THR A 162 -0.93 -12.94 2.95
N THR A 163 -0.84 -11.87 2.15
CA THR A 163 0.30 -10.96 2.24
C THR A 163 0.33 -10.19 3.55
N ALA A 164 -0.83 -9.80 4.12
CA ALA A 164 -0.90 -9.19 5.43
C ALA A 164 -0.44 -10.14 6.55
N VAL A 165 -0.79 -11.44 6.47
CA VAL A 165 -0.26 -12.49 7.36
C VAL A 165 1.27 -12.55 7.25
N ILE A 166 1.80 -12.67 6.04
CA ILE A 166 3.25 -12.77 5.79
C ILE A 166 3.98 -11.53 6.33
N VAL A 167 3.46 -10.34 6.04
CA VAL A 167 4.05 -9.08 6.49
C VAL A 167 4.01 -8.96 8.01
N THR A 168 2.88 -9.27 8.64
CA THR A 168 2.69 -9.09 10.09
C THR A 168 3.50 -10.09 10.91
N PHE A 169 3.49 -11.37 10.51
CA PHE A 169 4.06 -12.44 11.32
C PHE A 169 5.50 -12.81 10.94
N PHE A 170 5.92 -12.60 9.69
CA PHE A 170 7.25 -13.03 9.23
C PHE A 170 8.18 -11.85 8.92
N ILE A 171 7.72 -10.88 8.13
CA ILE A 171 8.58 -9.77 7.68
C ILE A 171 8.76 -8.72 8.78
N GLY A 172 7.68 -8.31 9.44
CA GLY A 172 7.68 -7.30 10.49
C GLY A 172 8.64 -7.62 11.65
N PRO A 173 8.57 -8.83 12.25
CA PRO A 173 9.49 -9.21 13.32
C PRO A 173 10.96 -9.25 12.86
N ARG A 174 11.24 -9.70 11.64
CA ARG A 174 12.60 -9.70 11.07
C ARG A 174 13.14 -8.29 10.89
N LEU A 175 12.32 -7.38 10.37
CA LEU A 175 12.69 -5.98 10.17
C LEU A 175 12.97 -5.28 11.50
N LYS A 176 12.12 -5.50 12.51
CA LYS A 176 12.31 -4.98 13.86
C LYS A 176 13.55 -5.53 14.55
N ARG A 177 13.83 -6.84 14.43
CA ARG A 177 15.05 -7.48 14.97
C ARG A 177 16.30 -6.86 14.35
N ARG A 178 16.29 -6.59 13.05
CA ARG A 178 17.41 -5.94 12.35
C ARG A 178 17.61 -4.50 12.79
N LEU A 179 16.52 -3.72 12.94
CA LEU A 179 16.60 -2.35 13.46
C LEU A 179 17.19 -2.32 14.88
N ARG A 180 16.78 -3.27 15.74
CA ARG A 180 17.37 -3.46 17.07
C ARG A 180 18.83 -3.87 17.00
N GLY A 181 19.21 -4.79 16.12
CA GLY A 181 20.60 -5.21 15.92
C GLY A 181 21.50 -4.07 15.43
N LYS A 182 21.00 -3.23 14.51
CA LYS A 182 21.70 -2.00 14.08
C LYS A 182 21.84 -0.99 15.22
N ALA A 183 20.78 -0.78 16.00
CA ALA A 183 20.83 0.11 17.15
C ALA A 183 21.81 -0.38 18.23
N ALA A 184 21.81 -1.70 18.51
CA ALA A 184 22.74 -2.33 19.44
C ALA A 184 24.20 -2.26 18.96
N ALA A 185 24.44 -2.49 17.67
CA ALA A 185 25.75 -2.32 17.05
C ALA A 185 26.22 -0.85 17.10
N ALA A 186 25.33 0.11 16.90
CA ALA A 186 25.65 1.53 17.01
C ALA A 186 25.95 1.97 18.45
N SER A 187 25.32 1.36 19.46
CA SER A 187 25.60 1.63 20.88
C SER A 187 26.82 0.90 21.44
N GLY A 188 27.28 -0.17 20.79
CA GLY A 188 28.46 -0.96 21.20
C GLY A 188 29.72 -0.67 20.40
N ALA A 189 29.65 0.18 19.38
CA ALA A 189 30.80 0.52 18.54
C ALA A 189 31.70 1.57 19.22
N SER A 190 32.89 1.13 19.66
CA SER A 190 34.00 2.02 19.99
C SER A 190 34.62 2.61 18.71
N ALA A 191 34.80 3.93 18.70
CA ALA A 191 35.72 4.82 17.96
C ALA A 191 36.22 4.51 16.52
N GLN A 192 35.72 3.51 15.81
CA GLN A 192 36.08 3.21 14.42
C GLN A 192 34.78 3.04 13.63
N GLN A 193 34.20 4.17 13.22
CA GLN A 193 32.98 4.19 12.42
C GLN A 193 33.30 4.39 10.95
N ASP A 194 32.63 3.63 10.09
CA ASP A 194 32.57 3.96 8.67
C ASP A 194 31.78 5.26 8.49
N VAL A 195 32.40 6.31 7.98
CA VAL A 195 31.77 7.61 7.70
C VAL A 195 31.51 7.72 6.21
N THR A 196 30.29 8.10 5.83
CA THR A 196 29.96 8.44 4.43
C THR A 196 30.31 9.90 4.13
N PRO A 197 30.51 10.31 2.87
CA PRO A 197 30.77 11.72 2.52
C PRO A 197 29.69 12.67 3.04
N GLU A 198 28.42 12.25 3.03
CA GLU A 198 27.31 13.03 3.56
C GLU A 198 27.41 13.19 5.09
N GLN A 199 27.72 12.11 5.81
CA GLN A 199 27.96 12.18 7.25
C GLN A 199 29.20 13.02 7.56
N LEU A 200 30.26 12.91 6.75
CA LEU A 200 31.48 13.67 6.89
C LEU A 200 31.17 15.17 6.85
N SER A 201 30.33 15.62 5.92
CA SER A 201 29.94 17.03 5.78
C SER A 201 29.28 17.66 7.02
N HIS A 202 28.74 16.86 7.93
CA HIS A 202 28.17 17.34 9.20
C HIS A 202 29.22 17.58 10.30
N PHE A 203 30.43 17.05 10.14
CA PHE A 203 31.56 17.26 11.05
C PHE A 203 32.45 18.41 10.56
N ASP A 204 31.83 19.58 10.43
CA ASP A 204 32.41 20.77 9.81
C ASP A 204 33.11 21.71 10.80
N GLY A 205 33.20 21.39 12.09
CA GLY A 205 33.87 22.22 13.09
C GLY A 205 33.18 23.53 13.45
N ARG A 206 31.97 23.79 12.94
CA ARG A 206 31.23 25.04 13.14
C ARG A 206 30.18 24.90 14.22
N GLU A 207 29.83 26.00 14.88
CA GLU A 207 28.75 26.03 15.89
C GLU A 207 28.96 25.01 17.01
N GLY A 208 30.23 24.74 17.37
CA GLY A 208 30.59 23.75 18.39
C GLY A 208 30.53 22.29 17.95
N ARG A 209 30.26 22.00 16.67
CA ARG A 209 30.33 20.64 16.11
C ARG A 209 31.78 20.15 16.02
N PRO A 210 32.04 18.82 16.07
CA PRO A 210 33.36 18.26 15.80
C PRO A 210 33.84 18.58 14.38
N ALA A 211 35.15 18.65 14.18
CA ALA A 211 35.79 18.90 12.89
C ALA A 211 36.53 17.65 12.41
N TYR A 212 36.01 16.96 11.40
CA TYR A 212 36.63 15.75 10.83
C TYR A 212 37.09 15.98 9.38
N VAL A 213 38.16 15.32 8.96
CA VAL A 213 38.66 15.35 7.58
C VAL A 213 38.94 13.94 7.11
N ALA A 214 38.73 13.68 5.81
CA ALA A 214 39.13 12.41 5.22
C ALA A 214 40.44 12.55 4.44
N TYR A 215 41.30 11.53 4.55
CA TYR A 215 42.55 11.39 3.82
C TYR A 215 42.80 9.92 3.50
N ALA A 216 43.02 9.60 2.22
CA ALA A 216 43.31 8.25 1.74
C ALA A 216 42.31 7.19 2.24
N GLY A 217 41.01 7.53 2.25
CA GLY A 217 39.96 6.62 2.71
C GLY A 217 39.85 6.47 4.24
N LYS A 218 40.59 7.25 5.02
CA LYS A 218 40.52 7.28 6.50
C LYS A 218 40.01 8.62 6.98
N VAL A 219 39.29 8.62 8.11
CA VAL A 219 38.69 9.82 8.70
C VAL A 219 39.39 10.16 10.00
N TYR A 220 39.85 11.39 10.11
CA TYR A 220 40.65 11.90 11.21
C TYR A 220 39.93 13.03 11.93
N ASP A 221 40.00 13.01 13.26
CA ASP A 221 39.47 14.06 14.12
C ASP A 221 40.51 15.16 14.32
N VAL A 222 40.19 16.35 13.81
CA VAL A 222 41.02 17.56 13.89
C VAL A 222 40.46 18.61 14.83
N THR A 223 39.41 18.28 15.61
CA THR A 223 38.68 19.21 16.49
C THR A 223 39.59 19.93 17.48
N MET A 224 40.59 19.25 18.02
CA MET A 224 41.52 19.80 19.01
C MET A 224 42.70 20.58 18.40
N SER A 225 42.82 20.62 17.06
CA SER A 225 43.93 21.28 16.38
C SER A 225 43.71 22.79 16.30
N ARG A 226 44.65 23.58 16.82
CA ARG A 226 44.63 25.06 16.71
C ARG A 226 44.61 25.55 15.26
N LEU A 227 45.09 24.74 14.32
CA LEU A 227 45.15 25.06 12.89
C LEU A 227 43.81 24.82 12.16
N TRP A 228 42.81 24.25 12.83
CA TRP A 228 41.49 23.91 12.29
C TRP A 228 40.35 24.64 13.00
N LYS A 229 40.65 25.84 13.54
CA LYS A 229 39.66 26.64 14.27
C LYS A 229 38.44 26.92 13.38
N ASP A 230 37.24 26.73 13.94
CA ASP A 230 35.96 26.86 13.25
C ASP A 230 35.85 25.98 11.99
N GLY A 231 36.57 24.84 12.00
CA GLY A 231 36.62 23.89 10.90
C GLY A 231 37.33 24.40 9.65
N SER A 232 38.17 25.43 9.77
CA SER A 232 38.88 26.03 8.65
C SER A 232 40.38 25.92 8.83
N HIS A 233 41.06 25.41 7.82
CA HIS A 233 42.52 25.35 7.74
C HIS A 233 43.05 26.29 6.66
N ALA A 234 43.94 27.19 7.07
CA ALA A 234 44.56 28.21 6.21
C ALA A 234 43.56 29.05 5.38
N ARG A 235 42.30 29.16 5.83
CA ARG A 235 41.18 29.81 5.12
C ARG A 235 40.85 29.21 3.73
N LYS A 236 41.43 28.05 3.38
CA LYS A 236 41.27 27.40 2.07
C LYS A 236 40.66 26.01 2.14
N HIS A 237 40.87 25.30 3.24
CA HIS A 237 40.40 23.93 3.40
C HIS A 237 39.39 23.86 4.54
N LEU A 238 38.26 23.22 4.28
CA LEU A 238 37.18 23.08 5.24
C LEU A 238 37.12 21.65 5.77
N ALA A 239 36.82 21.53 7.05
CA ALA A 239 36.44 20.27 7.65
C ALA A 239 35.13 19.75 7.04
N GLY A 240 34.86 18.48 7.22
CA GLY A 240 33.73 17.77 6.65
C GLY A 240 33.90 17.39 5.17
N SER A 241 35.14 17.36 4.68
CA SER A 241 35.46 17.02 3.28
C SER A 241 36.63 16.03 3.18
N ASP A 242 36.71 15.35 2.03
CA ASP A 242 37.89 14.56 1.66
C ASP A 242 38.97 15.50 1.09
N LEU A 243 40.12 15.53 1.78
CA LEU A 243 41.25 16.40 1.48
C LEU A 243 42.44 15.64 0.90
N THR A 244 42.24 14.39 0.47
CA THR A 244 43.29 13.55 -0.16
C THR A 244 43.98 14.27 -1.32
N ALA A 245 43.22 14.93 -2.19
CA ALA A 245 43.77 15.69 -3.30
C ALA A 245 44.43 17.00 -2.84
N ALA A 246 43.85 17.68 -1.85
CA ALA A 246 44.32 18.97 -1.36
C ALA A 246 45.71 18.87 -0.69
N LEU A 247 46.01 17.74 -0.04
CA LEU A 247 47.31 17.53 0.61
C LEU A 247 48.48 17.57 -0.38
N LYS A 248 48.28 17.19 -1.65
CA LYS A 248 49.34 17.23 -2.68
C LYS A 248 49.93 18.63 -2.91
N THR A 249 49.16 19.66 -2.56
CA THR A 249 49.56 21.08 -2.69
C THR A 249 49.89 21.75 -1.37
N ALA A 250 49.93 20.98 -0.27
CA ALA A 250 50.19 21.51 1.07
C ALA A 250 51.69 21.75 1.32
N PRO A 251 52.05 22.69 2.20
CA PRO A 251 53.45 22.93 2.61
C PRO A 251 53.97 21.90 3.63
N HIS A 252 53.28 20.78 3.82
CA HIS A 252 53.63 19.68 4.73
C HIS A 252 53.15 18.35 4.13
N GLY A 253 53.66 17.21 4.63
CA GLY A 253 53.24 15.90 4.16
C GLY A 253 52.10 15.28 4.98
N GLU A 254 51.83 14.01 4.68
CA GLU A 254 50.77 13.19 5.30
C GLU A 254 51.02 12.87 6.78
N GLU A 255 52.26 12.98 7.25
CA GLU A 255 52.64 12.75 8.64
C GLU A 255 51.84 13.63 9.61
N LYS A 256 51.46 14.84 9.19
CA LYS A 256 50.63 15.75 9.99
C LYS A 256 49.18 15.32 10.08
N VAL A 257 48.67 14.63 9.08
CA VAL A 257 47.30 14.10 9.05
C VAL A 257 47.23 12.79 9.82
N VAL A 258 48.19 11.89 9.60
CA VAL A 258 48.23 10.58 10.27
C VAL A 258 48.52 10.71 11.78
N ALA A 259 49.18 11.78 12.22
CA ALA A 259 49.35 12.10 13.64
C ALA A 259 48.05 12.50 14.36
N MET A 260 46.98 12.80 13.62
CA MET A 260 45.68 13.12 14.20
C MET A 260 44.95 11.83 14.61
N LYS A 261 43.94 11.97 15.48
CA LYS A 261 43.18 10.83 15.96
C LYS A 261 42.37 10.20 14.82
N LEU A 262 42.69 8.97 14.45
CA LEU A 262 41.87 8.16 13.53
C LEU A 262 40.53 7.84 14.20
N VAL A 263 39.42 8.18 13.53
CA VAL A 263 38.05 7.95 14.03
C VAL A 263 37.21 7.05 13.12
N GLY A 264 37.72 6.71 11.93
CA GLY A 264 36.95 5.92 10.98
C GLY A 264 37.58 5.74 9.61
N GLU A 265 36.82 5.10 8.72
CA GLU A 265 37.13 4.97 7.30
C GLU A 265 36.06 5.69 6.45
N LEU A 266 36.48 6.37 5.38
CA LEU A 266 35.58 7.03 4.44
C LEU A 266 35.08 6.00 3.42
N LYS A 267 33.80 5.63 3.50
CA LYS A 267 33.18 4.78 2.49
C LYS A 267 32.86 5.61 1.24
N THR A 268 33.49 5.27 0.11
CA THR A 268 33.08 5.80 -1.19
C THR A 268 31.58 5.56 -1.42
N ALA A 269 30.89 6.55 -1.99
CA ALA A 269 29.45 6.56 -2.27
C ALA A 269 28.90 5.32 -3.02
N ALA A 270 29.79 4.50 -3.59
CA ALA A 270 29.48 3.22 -4.24
C ALA A 270 28.99 2.11 -3.29
N GLN A 271 29.19 2.23 -1.97
CA GLN A 271 28.62 1.29 -1.01
C GLN A 271 27.29 1.79 -0.44
N LYS A 272 26.34 2.15 -1.31
CA LYS A 272 24.95 2.31 -0.90
C LYS A 272 24.43 0.92 -0.54
N ALA A 273 24.60 0.52 0.71
CA ALA A 273 24.27 -0.80 1.22
C ALA A 273 22.91 -1.24 0.68
N GLU A 274 22.92 -2.26 -0.19
CA GLU A 274 21.73 -2.68 -0.91
C GLU A 274 20.63 -3.02 0.11
N LYS A 275 19.40 -2.54 -0.15
CA LYS A 275 18.28 -2.82 0.75
C LYS A 275 18.12 -4.35 0.86
N PRO A 276 18.03 -4.90 2.08
CA PRO A 276 17.91 -6.33 2.26
C PRO A 276 16.65 -6.84 1.58
N PHE A 277 16.66 -8.10 1.16
CA PHE A 277 15.54 -8.74 0.46
C PHE A 277 14.19 -8.52 1.17
N HIS A 278 14.13 -8.72 2.50
CA HIS A 278 12.89 -8.54 3.27
C HIS A 278 12.33 -7.12 3.25
N GLU A 279 13.20 -6.10 3.14
CA GLU A 279 12.75 -4.71 3.02
C GLU A 279 12.20 -4.46 1.62
N LYS A 280 12.89 -4.93 0.56
CA LYS A 280 12.36 -4.86 -0.82
C LYS A 280 11.01 -5.59 -0.94
N LEU A 281 10.90 -6.77 -0.34
CA LEU A 281 9.68 -7.58 -0.32
C LEU A 281 8.55 -6.88 0.44
N PHE A 282 8.85 -6.21 1.56
CA PHE A 282 7.88 -5.38 2.27
C PHE A 282 7.31 -4.27 1.39
N PHE A 283 8.17 -3.50 0.71
CA PHE A 283 7.73 -2.44 -0.18
C PHE A 283 6.93 -3.00 -1.37
N PHE A 284 7.37 -4.12 -1.96
CA PHE A 284 6.64 -4.80 -3.01
C PHE A 284 5.22 -5.16 -2.56
N PHE A 285 5.06 -5.84 -1.42
CA PHE A 285 3.74 -6.20 -0.90
C PHE A 285 2.88 -4.98 -0.54
N ALA A 286 3.47 -3.91 -0.01
CA ALA A 286 2.75 -2.68 0.28
C ALA A 286 2.12 -2.10 -1.00
N TYR A 287 2.93 -1.87 -2.05
CA TYR A 287 2.44 -1.30 -3.31
C TYR A 287 1.50 -2.25 -4.07
N MET A 288 1.75 -3.56 -4.01
CA MET A 288 0.85 -4.56 -4.58
C MET A 288 -0.52 -4.52 -3.92
N ASN A 289 -0.58 -4.46 -2.58
CA ASN A 289 -1.85 -4.33 -1.85
C ASN A 289 -2.57 -3.02 -2.18
N LEU A 290 -1.84 -1.91 -2.32
CA LEU A 290 -2.42 -0.64 -2.75
C LEU A 290 -3.05 -0.76 -4.15
N ALA A 291 -2.37 -1.38 -5.10
CA ALA A 291 -2.92 -1.62 -6.44
C ALA A 291 -4.17 -2.52 -6.39
N PHE A 292 -4.16 -3.55 -5.54
CA PHE A 292 -5.29 -4.46 -5.38
C PHE A 292 -6.52 -3.81 -4.76
N VAL A 293 -6.36 -2.79 -3.90
CA VAL A 293 -7.51 -1.98 -3.44
C VAL A 293 -8.21 -1.33 -4.64
N PHE A 294 -7.46 -0.70 -5.55
CA PHE A 294 -8.06 -0.09 -6.74
C PHE A 294 -8.68 -1.13 -7.68
N LEU A 295 -8.04 -2.28 -7.84
CA LEU A 295 -8.58 -3.39 -8.63
C LEU A 295 -9.88 -3.94 -8.02
N LEU A 296 -9.97 -4.07 -6.69
CA LEU A 296 -11.19 -4.46 -5.99
C LEU A 296 -12.32 -3.44 -6.20
N VAL A 297 -12.02 -2.15 -6.10
CA VAL A 297 -12.99 -1.09 -6.39
C VAL A 297 -13.45 -1.16 -7.84
N PHE A 298 -12.55 -1.40 -8.78
CA PHE A 298 -12.88 -1.59 -10.19
C PHE A 298 -13.79 -2.80 -10.42
N VAL A 299 -13.49 -3.95 -9.81
CA VAL A 299 -14.36 -5.15 -9.87
C VAL A 299 -15.74 -4.84 -9.28
N ILE A 300 -15.82 -4.13 -8.16
CA ILE A 300 -17.10 -3.70 -7.57
C ILE A 300 -17.87 -2.78 -8.52
N ALA A 301 -17.19 -1.85 -9.19
CA ALA A 301 -17.81 -0.96 -10.17
C ALA A 301 -18.37 -1.76 -11.36
N LEU A 302 -17.62 -2.74 -11.88
CA LEU A 302 -18.09 -3.65 -12.92
C LEU A 302 -19.33 -4.42 -12.48
N MET A 303 -19.38 -4.90 -11.24
CA MET A 303 -20.54 -5.63 -10.71
C MET A 303 -21.80 -4.77 -10.55
N ARG A 304 -21.67 -3.44 -10.42
CA ARG A 304 -22.80 -2.52 -10.27
C ARG A 304 -23.32 -2.00 -11.60
N TRP A 305 -22.45 -1.91 -12.61
CA TRP A 305 -22.77 -1.36 -13.93
C TRP A 305 -22.95 -2.43 -15.01
N SER A 306 -22.92 -3.71 -14.63
CA SER A 306 -23.32 -4.86 -15.44
C SER A 306 -24.73 -5.31 -15.09
#